data_AF-A0A1I7Z9J8-F1
#
_entry.id   AF-A0A1I7Z9J8-F1
#
_cell.length_a   1.000
_cell.length_b   1.000
_cell.length_c   1.000
_cell.angle_alpha   90.00
_cell.angle_beta   90.00
_cell.angle_gamma   90.00
#
_symmetry.space_group_name_H-M   'P 1'
#
loop_
_entity.id
_entity.type
_entity.pdbx_description
1 polymer ?
#
loop_
_entity_poly.entity_id
_entity_poly.type
_entity_poly.pdbx_seq_one_letter_code
_entity_poly.pdbx_strand_id
1 'polypeptide(L)'
;MPPKKKTDEPERPLLMGRLGTNLKVGILGLPNVGKSTFFNVLTKSEAQAENFPFCTIDPNESRVAVRDERFDWLCRHYKPASKVSTFLNVTDIAGLVKGASEGQGLGNAFLSHVSACDALFHLCRAFDDDDVTHVEGEVNPARDLEIISNELRMKDLQYLEGAIDKLQKATVKGSDKSKKDELEILVKVKAMLENEKKPVKLVTWNEKEIDVLNRHLLLTAKPIVYLVNLSEKDYIRKV
;
A
#
# COMPACT_ATOMS: atom_id res chain seq x y z
N MET A 1 9.48 -49.67 12.20
CA MET A 1 8.96 -48.29 12.08
C MET A 1 8.76 -47.99 10.61
N PRO A 2 7.54 -47.67 10.14
CA PRO A 2 7.36 -47.20 8.78
C PRO A 2 8.00 -45.81 8.61
N PRO A 3 8.65 -45.53 7.48
CA PRO A 3 9.28 -44.23 7.23
C PRO A 3 8.19 -43.15 7.15
N LYS A 4 8.38 -42.05 7.90
CA LYS A 4 7.55 -40.85 7.79
C LYS A 4 7.66 -40.34 6.34
N LYS A 5 6.59 -40.46 5.56
CA LYS A 5 6.41 -39.70 4.32
C LYS A 5 6.58 -38.23 4.70
N LYS A 6 7.64 -37.59 4.20
CA LYS A 6 7.69 -36.13 4.10
C LYS A 6 6.51 -35.75 3.23
N THR A 7 5.48 -35.18 3.82
CA THR A 7 4.46 -34.45 3.07
C THR A 7 5.19 -33.30 2.40
N ASP A 8 5.29 -33.34 1.07
CA ASP A 8 5.65 -32.20 0.23
C ASP A 8 4.53 -31.17 0.36
N GLU A 9 4.41 -30.52 1.52
CA GLU A 9 3.70 -29.26 1.59
C GLU A 9 4.52 -28.26 0.78
N PRO A 10 3.94 -27.62 -0.25
CA PRO A 10 4.67 -26.60 -0.99
C PRO A 10 5.10 -25.53 -0.01
N GLU A 11 6.42 -25.34 0.13
CA GLU A 11 6.98 -24.23 0.90
C GLU A 11 6.30 -22.95 0.43
N ARG A 12 5.53 -22.33 1.33
CA ARG A 12 4.84 -21.10 1.02
C ARG A 12 5.91 -20.03 0.90
N PRO A 13 6.05 -19.37 -0.26
CA PRO A 13 7.08 -18.35 -0.42
C PRO A 13 6.87 -17.24 0.62
N LEU A 14 7.97 -16.78 1.22
CA LEU A 14 7.95 -15.63 2.10
C LEU A 14 7.32 -14.44 1.38
N LEU A 15 6.26 -13.87 1.97
CA LEU A 15 5.55 -12.73 1.42
C LEU A 15 6.21 -11.43 1.89
N MET A 16 6.30 -10.47 0.97
CA MET A 16 6.75 -9.12 1.28
C MET A 16 5.59 -8.31 1.87
N GLY A 17 5.75 -7.78 3.08
CA GLY A 17 4.75 -7.01 3.79
C GLY A 17 4.88 -7.07 5.31
N ARG A 18 4.03 -6.30 5.98
CA ARG A 18 3.93 -6.30 7.44
C ARG A 18 3.34 -7.63 7.92
N LEU A 19 3.94 -8.20 8.96
CA LEU A 19 3.39 -9.38 9.64
C LEU A 19 2.24 -8.96 10.55
N GLY A 20 1.03 -9.44 10.26
CA GLY A 20 -0.16 -9.17 11.07
C GLY A 20 -1.46 -9.50 10.35
N THR A 21 -2.56 -9.49 11.09
CA THR A 21 -3.92 -9.76 10.57
C THR A 21 -4.74 -8.49 10.33
N ASN A 22 -4.35 -7.37 10.96
CA ASN A 22 -5.02 -6.07 10.85
C ASN A 22 -4.33 -5.20 9.80
N LEU A 23 -4.45 -5.58 8.53
CA LEU A 23 -3.87 -4.83 7.41
C LEU A 23 -4.80 -3.70 6.97
N LYS A 24 -4.21 -2.63 6.43
CA LYS A 24 -4.92 -1.43 5.92
C LYS A 24 -4.57 -1.16 4.46
N VAL A 25 -5.56 -0.72 3.69
CA VAL A 25 -5.35 -0.19 2.34
C VAL A 25 -5.56 1.32 2.32
N GLY A 26 -4.59 2.04 1.76
CA GLY A 26 -4.65 3.50 1.63
C GLY A 26 -5.14 3.93 0.25
N ILE A 27 -6.04 4.91 0.18
CA ILE A 27 -6.47 5.52 -1.08
C ILE A 27 -5.56 6.70 -1.39
N LEU A 28 -4.84 6.62 -2.51
CA LEU A 28 -3.80 7.55 -2.92
C LEU A 28 -4.05 8.04 -4.36
N GLY A 29 -3.63 9.27 -4.64
CA GLY A 29 -3.84 9.93 -5.93
C GLY A 29 -3.71 11.45 -5.79
N LEU A 30 -3.49 12.14 -6.90
CA LEU A 30 -3.42 13.61 -6.93
C LEU A 30 -4.75 14.24 -6.46
N PRO A 31 -4.78 15.55 -6.12
CA PRO A 31 -6.02 16.26 -5.85
C PRO A 31 -7.01 16.12 -7.01
N ASN A 32 -8.31 16.17 -6.70
CA ASN A 32 -9.40 16.19 -7.69
C ASN A 32 -9.53 14.94 -8.60
N VAL A 33 -8.88 13.82 -8.29
CA VAL A 33 -9.05 12.55 -9.04
C VAL A 33 -10.27 11.72 -8.62
N GLY A 34 -11.06 12.20 -7.64
CA GLY A 34 -12.25 11.50 -7.12
C GLY A 34 -12.02 10.62 -5.88
N LYS A 35 -10.91 10.79 -5.14
CA LYS A 35 -10.60 10.01 -3.91
C LYS A 35 -11.72 10.03 -2.88
N SER A 36 -12.14 11.22 -2.45
CA SER A 36 -13.17 11.35 -1.41
C SER A 36 -14.53 10.84 -1.91
N THR A 37 -14.84 10.99 -3.21
CA THR A 37 -16.04 10.39 -3.80
C THR A 37 -15.98 8.87 -3.74
N PHE A 38 -14.85 8.26 -4.14
CA PHE A 38 -14.64 6.83 -4.07
C PHE A 38 -14.71 6.31 -2.62
N PHE A 39 -14.02 6.97 -1.69
CA PHE A 39 -14.09 6.63 -0.26
C PHE A 39 -15.52 6.68 0.25
N ASN A 40 -16.26 7.75 -0.05
CA ASN A 40 -17.67 7.89 0.35
C ASN A 40 -18.56 6.78 -0.23
N VAL A 41 -18.37 6.38 -1.49
CA VAL A 41 -19.16 5.28 -2.09
C VAL A 41 -18.82 3.94 -1.43
N LEU A 42 -17.53 3.73 -1.15
CA LEU A 42 -17.03 2.52 -0.51
C LEU A 42 -17.57 2.37 0.92
N THR A 43 -17.62 3.46 1.67
CA THR A 43 -18.07 3.49 3.08
C THR A 43 -19.59 3.60 3.23
N LYS A 44 -20.29 4.31 2.34
CA LYS A 44 -21.77 4.34 2.29
C LYS A 44 -22.39 2.98 1.94
N SER A 45 -21.59 2.05 1.41
CA SER A 45 -22.01 0.66 1.21
C SER A 45 -22.17 -0.11 2.54
N GLU A 46 -21.79 0.47 3.69
CA GLU A 46 -22.11 -0.06 5.00
C GLU A 46 -23.43 0.49 5.57
N ALA A 47 -24.36 -0.45 5.81
CA ALA A 47 -25.40 -0.29 6.81
C ALA A 47 -24.75 -0.43 8.21
N GLN A 48 -24.91 0.61 9.04
CA GLN A 48 -24.68 0.65 10.49
C GLN A 48 -23.50 -0.21 11.00
N ALA A 49 -22.34 0.43 11.15
CA ALA A 49 -21.24 -0.11 11.92
C ALA A 49 -21.73 -0.58 13.31
N GLU A 50 -21.77 -1.90 13.53
CA GLU A 50 -21.96 -2.44 14.88
C GLU A 50 -20.76 -2.00 15.74
N ASN A 51 -21.07 -1.51 16.94
CA ASN A 51 -20.12 -0.96 17.90
C ASN A 51 -19.04 -1.98 18.29
N PHE A 52 -17.84 -1.88 17.73
CA PHE A 52 -16.66 -2.56 18.23
C PHE A 52 -15.97 -1.68 19.31
N PRO A 53 -16.07 -2.01 20.60
CA PRO A 53 -15.71 -1.09 21.70
C PRO A 53 -14.21 -0.84 21.90
N PHE A 54 -13.34 -1.29 21.00
CA PHE A 54 -11.89 -1.24 21.16
C PHE A 54 -11.13 -0.63 19.97
N CYS A 55 -11.82 -0.04 18.99
CA CYS A 55 -11.16 0.56 17.83
C CYS A 55 -11.44 2.05 17.77
N THR A 56 -10.42 2.87 18.02
CA THR A 56 -10.43 4.29 17.66
C THR A 56 -10.44 4.37 16.14
N ILE A 57 -11.56 4.79 15.56
CA ILE A 57 -11.70 5.04 14.12
C ILE A 57 -11.30 6.50 13.90
N ASP A 58 -10.14 6.74 13.31
CA ASP A 58 -9.76 8.07 12.80
C ASP A 58 -10.80 8.49 11.74
N PRO A 59 -11.15 9.77 11.58
CA PRO A 59 -12.22 10.20 10.66
C PRO A 59 -11.95 9.85 9.18
N ASN A 60 -10.70 9.52 8.86
CA ASN A 60 -10.28 9.10 7.52
C ASN A 60 -10.11 7.58 7.40
N GLU A 61 -10.46 6.79 8.42
CA GLU A 61 -10.44 5.34 8.38
C GLU A 61 -11.86 4.79 8.39
N SER A 62 -12.09 3.72 7.63
CA SER A 62 -13.36 3.03 7.62
C SER A 62 -13.17 1.54 7.37
N ARG A 63 -14.18 0.76 7.73
CA ARG A 63 -14.26 -0.66 7.43
C ARG A 63 -15.22 -0.85 6.29
N VAL A 64 -14.93 -1.83 5.45
CA VAL A 64 -15.79 -2.16 4.31
C VAL A 64 -15.97 -3.65 4.28
N ALA A 65 -17.19 -4.11 4.52
CA ALA A 65 -17.54 -5.52 4.44
C ALA A 65 -17.19 -6.09 3.06
N VAL A 66 -16.44 -7.19 3.05
CA VAL A 66 -16.08 -7.90 1.81
C VAL A 66 -17.27 -8.73 1.37
N ARG A 67 -17.69 -8.54 0.12
CA ARG A 67 -18.75 -9.34 -0.50
C ARG A 67 -18.19 -10.71 -0.89
N ASP A 68 -18.77 -11.77 -0.36
CA ASP A 68 -18.35 -13.15 -0.63
C ASP A 68 -19.60 -14.04 -0.81
N GLU A 69 -19.80 -14.52 -2.03
CA GLU A 69 -20.94 -15.38 -2.37
C GLU A 69 -20.98 -16.68 -1.55
N ARG A 70 -19.82 -17.16 -1.08
CA ARG A 70 -19.71 -18.36 -0.24
C ARG A 70 -20.24 -18.09 1.16
N PHE A 71 -19.92 -16.92 1.71
CA PHE A 71 -20.47 -16.46 2.99
C PHE A 71 -21.98 -16.28 2.90
N ASP A 72 -22.46 -15.65 1.82
CA ASP A 72 -23.89 -15.47 1.57
C ASP A 72 -24.62 -16.80 1.47
N TRP A 73 -24.04 -17.77 0.74
CA TRP A 73 -24.59 -19.11 0.61
C TRP A 73 -24.70 -19.81 1.98
N LEU A 74 -23.62 -19.79 2.80
CA LEU A 74 -23.63 -20.36 4.15
C LEU A 74 -24.70 -19.72 5.04
N CYS A 75 -24.80 -18.39 4.98
CA CYS A 75 -25.79 -17.64 5.74
C CYS A 75 -27.23 -17.95 5.31
N ARG A 76 -27.47 -18.18 4.01
CA ARG A 76 -28.78 -18.62 3.49
C ARG A 76 -29.09 -20.07 3.87
N HIS A 77 -28.10 -20.96 3.85
CA HIS A 77 -28.26 -22.37 4.13
C HIS A 77 -28.51 -22.64 5.62
N TYR A 78 -27.66 -22.10 6.49
CA TYR A 78 -27.70 -22.37 7.94
C TYR A 78 -28.58 -21.40 8.73
N LYS A 79 -28.94 -20.24 8.18
CA LYS A 79 -29.76 -19.20 8.83
C LYS A 79 -29.32 -18.89 10.28
N PRO A 80 -28.04 -18.55 10.51
CA PRO A 80 -27.54 -18.31 11.86
C PRO A 80 -28.16 -17.04 12.47
N ALA A 81 -28.20 -16.98 13.81
CA ALA A 81 -28.71 -15.83 14.55
C ALA A 81 -27.82 -14.58 14.43
N SER A 82 -26.52 -14.76 14.15
CA SER A 82 -25.56 -13.69 13.91
C SER A 82 -24.78 -13.97 12.62
N LYS A 83 -24.51 -12.90 11.86
CA LYS A 83 -23.78 -12.94 10.58
C LYS A 83 -22.68 -11.91 10.64
N VAL A 84 -21.43 -12.36 10.64
CA VAL A 84 -20.26 -11.48 10.72
C VAL A 84 -19.42 -11.72 9.47
N SER A 85 -19.40 -10.73 8.56
CA SER A 85 -18.53 -10.77 7.38
C SER A 85 -17.11 -10.36 7.76
N THR A 86 -16.16 -10.61 6.85
CA THR A 86 -14.82 -10.05 6.95
C THR A 86 -14.79 -8.63 6.40
N PHE A 87 -13.85 -7.81 6.87
CA PHE A 87 -13.77 -6.39 6.53
C PHE A 87 -12.41 -6.03 5.96
N LEU A 88 -12.41 -5.11 5.01
CA LEU A 88 -11.23 -4.40 4.53
C LEU A 88 -11.11 -3.08 5.30
N ASN A 89 -9.98 -2.83 5.96
CA ASN A 89 -9.71 -1.52 6.57
C ASN A 89 -9.19 -0.57 5.50
N VAL A 90 -9.88 0.54 5.28
CA VAL A 90 -9.58 1.52 4.23
C VAL A 90 -9.28 2.86 4.86
N THR A 91 -8.20 3.49 4.43
CA THR A 91 -7.78 4.83 4.87
C THR A 91 -7.83 5.80 3.69
N ASP A 92 -8.57 6.89 3.79
CA ASP A 92 -8.49 8.01 2.85
C ASP A 92 -7.20 8.80 3.13
N ILE A 93 -6.27 8.82 2.18
CA ILE A 93 -5.05 9.60 2.29
C ILE A 93 -5.29 10.93 1.58
N ALA A 94 -4.94 12.02 2.26
CA ALA A 94 -5.03 13.38 1.73
C ALA A 94 -4.41 13.49 0.31
N GLY A 95 -4.81 14.46 -0.49
CA GLY A 95 -4.24 14.63 -1.83
C GLY A 95 -2.73 14.92 -1.82
N LEU A 96 -1.95 14.19 -2.61
CA LEU A 96 -0.53 14.46 -2.79
C LEU A 96 -0.31 15.68 -3.69
N VAL A 97 0.43 16.67 -3.21
CA VAL A 97 0.98 17.74 -4.05
C VAL A 97 2.43 17.42 -4.37
N LYS A 98 2.88 17.71 -5.58
CA LYS A 98 4.27 17.55 -6.03
C LYS A 98 5.25 18.29 -5.10
N GLY A 99 6.42 17.71 -4.86
CA GLY A 99 7.42 18.24 -3.90
C GLY A 99 7.21 17.74 -2.47
N ALA A 100 6.45 16.66 -2.28
CA ALA A 100 6.12 16.17 -0.95
C ALA A 100 7.33 15.59 -0.21
N SER A 101 8.25 14.98 -0.96
CA SER A 101 9.52 14.46 -0.44
C SER A 101 10.53 15.54 -0.04
N GLU A 102 10.38 16.78 -0.54
CA GLU A 102 11.28 17.91 -0.25
C GLU A 102 11.04 18.55 1.13
N GLY A 103 10.04 18.09 1.88
CA GLY A 103 9.87 18.45 3.29
C GLY A 103 8.98 19.67 3.56
N GLN A 104 8.27 20.20 2.56
CA GLN A 104 7.19 21.16 2.81
C GLN A 104 6.03 20.44 3.50
N GLY A 105 5.64 20.90 4.69
CA GLY A 105 4.98 20.12 5.76
C GLY A 105 3.74 19.27 5.39
N LEU A 106 2.99 19.60 4.33
CA LEU A 106 1.85 18.78 3.87
C LEU A 106 2.29 17.44 3.24
N GLY A 107 3.43 17.41 2.56
CA GLY A 107 3.91 16.20 1.87
C GLY A 107 4.43 15.10 2.79
N ASN A 108 5.08 15.49 3.90
CA ASN A 108 5.55 14.53 4.89
C ASN A 108 4.39 13.88 5.67
N ALA A 109 3.32 14.64 5.95
CA ALA A 109 2.11 14.08 6.56
C ALA A 109 1.47 13.03 5.65
N PHE A 110 1.36 13.31 4.34
CA PHE A 110 0.89 12.35 3.35
C PHE A 110 1.70 11.04 3.38
N LEU A 111 3.02 11.13 3.28
CA LEU A 111 3.89 9.95 3.21
C LEU A 111 3.87 9.15 4.53
N SER A 112 3.64 9.81 5.66
CA SER A 112 3.41 9.14 6.95
C SER A 112 2.15 8.26 6.92
N HIS A 113 1.04 8.78 6.38
CA HIS A 113 -0.19 8.00 6.21
C HIS A 113 -0.03 6.83 5.23
N VAL A 114 0.72 7.03 4.13
CA VAL A 114 1.07 5.93 3.21
C VAL A 114 1.90 4.86 3.93
N SER A 115 2.86 5.25 4.77
CA SER A 115 3.69 4.32 5.55
C SER A 115 2.88 3.47 6.52
N ALA A 116 1.82 4.05 7.10
CA ALA A 116 0.91 3.35 8.01
C ALA A 116 0.08 2.26 7.30
N CYS A 117 -0.15 2.38 6.00
CA CYS A 117 -0.89 1.41 5.18
C CYS A 117 -0.03 0.22 4.74
N ASP A 118 -0.65 -0.88 4.35
CA ASP A 118 0.02 -2.11 3.90
C ASP A 118 -0.14 -2.33 2.39
N ALA A 119 -1.23 -1.82 1.81
CA ALA A 119 -1.50 -1.80 0.37
C ALA A 119 -2.01 -0.42 -0.05
N LEU A 120 -2.01 -0.13 -1.35
CA LEU A 120 -2.49 1.14 -1.89
C LEU A 120 -3.52 0.94 -3.01
N PHE A 121 -4.61 1.67 -2.94
CA PHE A 121 -5.44 1.99 -4.10
C PHE A 121 -4.92 3.27 -4.72
N HIS A 122 -4.44 3.21 -5.95
CA HIS A 122 -3.98 4.39 -6.67
C HIS A 122 -5.05 4.85 -7.66
N LEU A 123 -5.79 5.91 -7.31
CA LEU A 123 -6.73 6.54 -8.23
C LEU A 123 -6.00 7.41 -9.25
N CYS A 124 -6.40 7.25 -10.51
CA CYS A 124 -5.93 8.06 -11.64
C CYS A 124 -7.14 8.70 -12.31
N ARG A 125 -7.05 10.00 -12.65
CA ARG A 125 -8.10 10.69 -13.42
C ARG A 125 -7.90 10.39 -14.90
N ALA A 126 -8.93 9.87 -15.54
CA ALA A 126 -9.00 9.63 -16.97
C ALA A 126 -10.33 10.14 -17.56
N PHE A 127 -10.81 11.26 -17.03
CA PHE A 127 -11.97 11.99 -17.53
C PHE A 127 -11.66 13.49 -17.56
N ASP A 128 -12.14 14.15 -18.60
CA ASP A 128 -12.13 15.60 -18.71
C ASP A 128 -13.40 16.17 -18.09
N ASP A 129 -13.23 17.27 -17.36
CA ASP A 129 -14.33 18.02 -16.74
C ASP A 129 -13.89 19.48 -16.61
N ASP A 130 -14.60 20.37 -17.31
CA ASP A 130 -14.30 21.80 -17.39
C ASP A 130 -14.47 22.50 -16.02
N ASP A 131 -15.26 21.93 -15.11
CA ASP A 131 -15.50 22.46 -13.77
C ASP A 131 -14.42 22.01 -12.76
N VAL A 132 -13.53 21.10 -13.15
CA VAL A 132 -12.54 20.49 -12.24
C VAL A 132 -11.12 20.72 -12.74
N THR A 133 -10.41 21.65 -12.09
CA THR A 133 -9.01 21.94 -12.41
C THR A 133 -8.08 20.80 -12.03
N HIS A 134 -7.13 20.49 -12.92
CA HIS A 134 -6.05 19.55 -12.66
C HIS A 134 -4.82 20.31 -12.14
N VAL A 135 -4.16 19.78 -11.10
CA VAL A 135 -3.03 20.45 -10.45
C VAL A 135 -1.86 20.70 -11.41
N GLU A 136 -1.66 19.80 -12.36
CA GLU A 136 -0.62 19.90 -13.39
C GLU A 136 -1.16 20.44 -14.74
N GLY A 137 -2.30 21.14 -14.74
CA GLY A 137 -2.91 21.75 -15.93
C GLY A 137 -3.82 20.81 -16.71
N GLU A 138 -3.28 20.09 -17.69
CA GLU A 138 -4.03 19.11 -18.48
C GLU A 138 -4.15 17.76 -17.76
N VAL A 139 -5.19 16.98 -18.05
CA VAL A 139 -5.36 15.62 -17.51
C VAL A 139 -4.38 14.67 -18.22
N ASN A 140 -3.49 14.04 -17.46
CA ASN A 140 -2.55 13.05 -18.02
C ASN A 140 -2.25 11.96 -16.98
N PRO A 141 -2.98 10.83 -17.01
CA PRO A 141 -2.83 9.78 -16.00
C PRO A 141 -1.44 9.14 -15.99
N ALA A 142 -0.75 9.07 -17.13
CA ALA A 142 0.60 8.52 -17.20
C ALA A 142 1.60 9.40 -16.44
N ARG A 143 1.54 10.72 -16.63
CA ARG A 143 2.35 11.68 -15.88
C ARG A 143 2.03 11.62 -14.38
N ASP A 144 0.76 11.50 -14.02
CA ASP A 144 0.34 11.46 -12.62
C ASP A 144 0.85 10.22 -11.89
N LEU A 145 0.82 9.06 -12.57
CA LEU A 145 1.41 7.81 -12.10
C LEU A 145 2.93 7.97 -11.86
N GLU A 146 3.63 8.64 -12.77
CA GLU A 146 5.06 8.90 -12.64
C GLU A 146 5.37 9.83 -11.47
N ILE A 147 4.60 10.91 -11.28
CA ILE A 147 4.78 11.85 -10.15
C ILE A 147 4.72 11.09 -8.83
N ILE A 148 3.66 10.31 -8.62
CA ILE A 148 3.47 9.56 -7.37
C ILE A 148 4.55 8.48 -7.20
N SER A 149 4.86 7.74 -8.27
CA SER A 149 5.91 6.71 -8.22
C SER A 149 7.28 7.29 -7.88
N ASN A 150 7.60 8.48 -8.42
CA ASN A 150 8.82 9.21 -8.11
C ASN A 150 8.85 9.65 -6.64
N GLU A 151 7.76 10.22 -6.12
CA GLU A 151 7.68 10.68 -4.72
C GLU A 151 7.86 9.54 -3.71
N LEU A 152 7.20 8.40 -3.93
CA LEU A 152 7.38 7.20 -3.09
C LEU A 152 8.82 6.71 -3.11
N ARG A 153 9.45 6.69 -4.30
CA ARG A 153 10.84 6.28 -4.47
C ARG A 153 11.81 7.23 -3.78
N MET A 154 11.65 8.54 -3.96
CA MET A 154 12.50 9.55 -3.32
C MET A 154 12.41 9.46 -1.80
N LYS A 155 11.22 9.17 -1.26
CA LYS A 155 11.06 8.97 0.19
C LYS A 155 11.77 7.71 0.69
N ASP A 156 11.69 6.60 -0.03
CA ASP A 156 12.43 5.39 0.31
C ASP A 156 13.93 5.63 0.26
N LEU A 157 14.45 6.38 -0.73
CA LEU A 157 15.86 6.75 -0.81
C LEU A 157 16.32 7.57 0.40
N GLN A 158 15.55 8.61 0.77
CA GLN A 158 15.82 9.42 1.96
C GLN A 158 15.85 8.58 3.23
N TYR A 159 14.92 7.62 3.37
CA TYR A 159 14.89 6.70 4.50
C TYR A 159 16.12 5.78 4.52
N LEU A 160 16.48 5.20 3.36
CA LEU A 160 17.59 4.27 3.22
C LEU A 160 18.93 4.93 3.55
N GLU A 161 19.13 6.20 3.19
CA GLU A 161 20.34 6.95 3.58
C GLU A 161 20.56 6.98 5.09
N GLY A 162 19.52 7.33 5.85
CA GLY A 162 19.58 7.35 7.31
C GLY A 162 19.72 5.96 7.93
N ALA A 163 19.10 4.94 7.33
CA ALA A 163 19.20 3.55 7.80
C ALA A 163 20.61 2.98 7.56
N ILE A 164 21.18 3.21 6.38
CA ILE A 164 22.50 2.74 5.97
C ILE A 164 23.59 3.39 6.82
N ASP A 165 23.56 4.71 7.04
CA ASP A 165 24.57 5.40 7.87
C ASP A 165 24.60 4.85 9.31
N LYS A 166 23.42 4.59 9.89
CA LYS A 166 23.31 3.97 11.23
C LYS A 166 23.90 2.56 11.26
N LEU A 167 23.60 1.73 10.25
CA LEU A 167 24.11 0.37 10.15
C LEU A 167 25.62 0.32 9.89
N GLN A 168 26.15 1.22 9.06
CA GLN A 168 27.59 1.36 8.83
C GLN A 168 28.34 1.67 10.13
N LYS A 169 27.86 2.65 10.91
CA LYS A 169 28.44 2.99 12.22
C LYS A 169 28.36 1.84 13.22
N ALA A 170 27.27 1.08 13.23
CA ALA A 170 27.11 -0.09 14.09
C ALA A 170 28.03 -1.25 13.70
N THR A 171 28.28 -1.42 12.40
CA THR A 171 29.10 -2.51 11.84
C THR A 171 30.61 -2.28 12.04
N VAL A 172 31.06 -1.02 12.04
CA VAL A 172 32.46 -0.67 12.35
C VAL A 172 32.79 -0.94 13.83
N LYS A 173 31.81 -0.80 14.73
CA LYS A 173 31.98 -0.94 16.18
C LYS A 173 31.84 -2.38 16.71
N GLY A 174 31.40 -3.34 15.89
CA GLY A 174 31.17 -4.72 16.34
C GLY A 174 31.20 -5.75 15.21
N SER A 175 31.52 -7.00 15.53
CA SER A 175 31.67 -8.09 14.56
C SER A 175 30.36 -8.87 14.30
N ASP A 176 29.23 -8.17 14.24
CA ASP A 176 27.92 -8.81 14.03
C ASP A 176 27.68 -9.06 12.52
N LYS A 177 27.73 -10.33 12.12
CA LYS A 177 27.53 -10.75 10.73
C LYS A 177 26.12 -10.43 10.21
N SER A 178 25.11 -10.44 11.08
CA SER A 178 23.71 -10.15 10.70
C SER A 178 23.57 -8.71 10.19
N LYS A 179 24.23 -7.76 10.86
CA LYS A 179 24.21 -6.33 10.48
C LYS A 179 24.96 -6.05 9.19
N LYS A 180 26.02 -6.81 8.91
CA LYS A 180 26.75 -6.75 7.62
C LYS A 180 25.84 -7.18 6.48
N ASP A 181 25.17 -8.32 6.64
CA ASP A 181 24.24 -8.84 5.64
C ASP A 181 23.08 -7.86 5.37
N GLU A 182 22.49 -7.29 6.44
CA GLU A 182 21.45 -6.26 6.32
C GLU A 182 21.95 -5.02 5.58
N LEU A 183 23.14 -4.53 5.91
CA LEU A 183 23.75 -3.38 5.25
C LEU A 183 23.94 -3.62 3.74
N GLU A 184 24.47 -4.79 3.35
CA GLU A 184 24.67 -5.15 1.94
C GLU A 184 23.35 -5.16 1.17
N ILE A 185 22.29 -5.71 1.78
CA ILE A 185 20.95 -5.75 1.17
C ILE A 185 20.40 -4.33 1.00
N LEU A 186 20.51 -3.46 2.02
CA LEU A 186 20.02 -2.08 1.90
C LEU A 186 20.81 -1.25 0.88
N VAL A 187 22.12 -1.47 0.77
CA VAL A 187 22.94 -0.83 -0.27
C VAL A 187 22.49 -1.29 -1.66
N LYS A 188 22.22 -2.59 -1.85
CA LYS A 188 21.65 -3.12 -3.10
C LYS A 188 20.30 -2.48 -3.43
N VAL A 189 19.40 -2.37 -2.45
CA VAL A 189 18.07 -1.75 -2.63
C VAL A 189 18.20 -0.27 -3.00
N LYS A 190 19.07 0.48 -2.30
CA LYS A 190 19.35 1.89 -2.59
C LYS A 190 19.84 2.06 -4.04
N ALA A 191 20.85 1.30 -4.45
CA ALA A 191 21.41 1.38 -5.80
C ALA A 191 20.37 1.08 -6.89
N MET A 192 19.48 0.12 -6.64
CA MET A 192 18.38 -0.22 -7.56
C MET A 192 17.37 0.92 -7.68
N LEU A 193 16.96 1.53 -6.55
CA LEU A 193 16.04 2.67 -6.55
C LEU A 193 16.65 3.91 -7.21
N GLU A 194 17.95 4.18 -7.02
CA GLU A 194 18.62 5.34 -7.64
C GLU A 194 18.85 5.16 -9.14
N ASN A 195 19.44 4.02 -9.53
CA ASN A 195 19.96 3.83 -10.88
C ASN A 195 18.92 3.25 -11.84
N GLU A 196 18.16 2.25 -11.40
CA GLU A 196 17.19 1.56 -12.24
C GLU A 196 15.79 2.18 -12.14
N LYS A 197 15.54 3.02 -11.12
CA LYS A 197 14.25 3.66 -10.84
C LYS A 197 13.09 2.66 -10.71
N LYS A 198 13.37 1.40 -10.39
CA LYS A 198 12.36 0.34 -10.24
C LYS A 198 11.80 0.31 -8.82
N PRO A 199 10.49 0.14 -8.62
CA PRO A 199 9.93 -0.13 -7.30
C PRO A 199 10.40 -1.48 -6.73
N VAL A 200 10.61 -1.56 -5.42
CA VAL A 200 11.08 -2.79 -4.73
C VAL A 200 10.20 -4.00 -5.04
N LYS A 201 8.88 -3.81 -5.13
CA LYS A 201 7.91 -4.89 -5.41
C LYS A 201 8.06 -5.56 -6.79
N LEU A 202 8.76 -4.93 -7.75
CA LEU A 202 8.93 -5.46 -9.10
C LEU A 202 10.19 -6.31 -9.26
N VAL A 203 11.00 -6.41 -8.21
CA VAL A 203 12.24 -7.19 -8.21
C VAL A 203 12.02 -8.51 -7.49
N THR A 204 12.67 -9.57 -7.97
CA THR A 204 12.69 -10.87 -7.27
C THR A 204 13.74 -10.86 -6.17
N TRP A 205 13.32 -11.20 -4.96
CA TRP A 205 14.15 -11.24 -3.77
C TRP A 205 14.18 -12.65 -3.20
N ASN A 206 15.31 -13.05 -2.63
CA ASN A 206 15.40 -14.30 -1.88
C ASN A 206 14.81 -14.14 -0.46
N GLU A 207 14.62 -15.25 0.25
CA GLU A 207 14.01 -15.28 1.58
C GLU A 207 14.69 -14.36 2.61
N LYS A 208 16.02 -14.35 2.61
CA LYS A 208 16.82 -13.51 3.52
C LYS A 208 16.65 -12.02 3.20
N GLU A 209 16.57 -11.69 1.91
CA GLU A 209 16.31 -10.32 1.46
C GLU A 209 14.89 -9.87 1.83
N ILE A 210 13.88 -10.74 1.66
CA ILE A 210 12.49 -10.45 2.03
C ILE A 210 12.37 -10.20 3.54
N ASP A 211 13.02 -11.01 4.37
CA ASP A 211 13.02 -10.80 5.83
C ASP A 211 13.59 -9.43 6.22
N VAL A 212 14.69 -9.03 5.59
CA VAL A 212 15.26 -7.67 5.79
C VAL A 212 14.29 -6.60 5.31
N LEU A 213 13.75 -6.72 4.09
CA LEU A 213 12.80 -5.74 3.53
C LEU A 213 11.55 -5.55 4.41
N ASN A 214 11.03 -6.63 4.98
CA ASN A 214 9.86 -6.61 5.87
C ASN A 214 10.11 -5.86 7.19
N ARG A 215 11.36 -5.72 7.64
CA ARG A 215 11.73 -4.91 8.81
C ARG A 215 11.74 -3.40 8.51
N HIS A 216 11.95 -3.02 7.25
CA HIS A 216 12.02 -1.61 6.85
C HIS A 216 10.71 -1.05 6.31
N LEU A 217 9.80 -1.91 5.81
CA LEU A 217 8.46 -1.53 5.32
C LEU A 217 8.47 -0.38 4.29
N LEU A 218 9.38 -0.48 3.31
CA LEU A 218 9.55 0.50 2.24
C LEU A 218 8.22 0.78 1.50
N LEU A 219 8.01 2.02 1.07
CA LEU A 219 6.77 2.43 0.39
C LEU A 219 6.62 1.74 -0.96
N THR A 220 7.71 1.64 -1.72
CA THR A 220 7.74 1.00 -3.05
C THR A 220 7.66 -0.53 -3.02
N ALA A 221 7.70 -1.13 -1.82
CA ALA A 221 7.44 -2.56 -1.61
C ALA A 221 5.93 -2.88 -1.54
N LYS A 222 5.09 -1.89 -1.22
CA LYS A 222 3.65 -2.11 -1.02
C LYS A 222 2.95 -2.49 -2.33
N PRO A 223 2.04 -3.49 -2.32
CA PRO A 223 1.19 -3.79 -3.46
C PRO A 223 0.27 -2.60 -3.78
N ILE A 224 0.04 -2.37 -5.07
CA ILE A 224 -0.79 -1.27 -5.57
C ILE A 224 -1.85 -1.82 -6.52
N VAL A 225 -3.10 -1.42 -6.30
CA VAL A 225 -4.21 -1.62 -7.23
C VAL A 225 -4.53 -0.27 -7.88
N TYR A 226 -4.41 -0.19 -9.19
CA TYR A 226 -4.71 1.03 -9.94
C TYR A 226 -6.21 1.13 -10.21
N LEU A 227 -6.80 2.26 -9.83
CA LEU A 227 -8.21 2.57 -10.05
C LEU A 227 -8.29 3.71 -11.06
N VAL A 228 -8.58 3.37 -12.31
CA VAL A 228 -8.73 4.36 -13.39
C VAL A 228 -10.14 4.91 -13.33
N ASN A 229 -10.27 6.16 -12.90
CA ASN A 229 -11.55 6.84 -12.78
C ASN A 229 -11.91 7.47 -14.12
N LEU A 230 -13.05 7.07 -14.68
CA LEU A 230 -13.54 7.42 -16.02
C LEU A 230 -14.90 8.12 -15.92
N SER A 231 -15.33 8.73 -17.02
CA SER A 231 -16.74 9.13 -17.15
C SER A 231 -17.63 7.89 -17.21
N GLU A 232 -18.90 8.02 -16.81
CA GLU A 232 -19.87 6.92 -16.91
C GLU A 232 -20.00 6.41 -18.35
N LYS A 233 -20.00 7.33 -19.33
CA LYS A 233 -20.08 7.01 -20.75
C LYS A 233 -18.91 6.12 -21.19
N ASP A 234 -17.69 6.42 -20.74
CA ASP A 234 -16.50 5.67 -21.13
C ASP A 234 -16.43 4.33 -20.41
N TYR A 235 -16.82 4.28 -19.13
CA TYR A 235 -16.91 3.02 -18.38
C TYR A 235 -17.88 2.02 -19.03
N ILE A 236 -19.07 2.49 -19.46
CA ILE A 236 -20.07 1.65 -20.14
C ILE A 236 -19.57 1.18 -21.51
N ARG A 237 -18.86 2.05 -22.25
CA ARG A 237 -18.32 1.73 -23.58
C ARG A 237 -17.29 0.60 -23.55
N LYS A 238 -16.69 0.29 -22.37
CA LYS A 238 -15.64 -0.74 -22.21
C LYS A 238 -14.53 -0.62 -23.26
N VAL A 239 -14.12 0.61 -23.56
CA VAL A 239 -12.99 0.88 -24.46
C VAL A 239 -11.73 0.23 -23.91
#